data_AF-K1THB3-F1
#
_entry.id   AF-K1THB3-F1
#
_cell.length_a   1.000
_cell.length_b   1.000
_cell.length_c   1.000
_cell.angle_alpha   90.00
_cell.angle_beta   90.00
_cell.angle_gamma   90.00
#
_symmetry.space_group_name_H-M   'P 1'
#
loop_
_entity.id
_entity.type
_entity.pdbx_description
1 polymer ?
#
loop_
_entity_poly.entity_id
_entity_poly.type
_entity_poly.pdbx_seq_one_letter_code
_entity_poly.pdbx_strand_id
1 'polypeptide(L)'
;PYDMYEVIGAIIDNGEFLEIQKDYSKNIIIGFARFNGQSVGIVANQPKYLAGVLDSNASRKGARFVRFCDAFNIPIVSLVDVPGFLPGTGQEYNGVILHGAKLLYAYGEATVPKVTITLRKSYGGSHIVMSCKQLRGDMNYAWPTAEIAVMGGAGAVEVLYAREAKEQENPAQFL
;
A
#
# COMPACT_ATOMS: atom_id res chain seq x y z
N PRO A 1 4.86 -11.04 10.43
CA PRO A 1 5.29 -10.17 9.30
C PRO A 1 6.17 -11.01 8.37
N TYR A 2 6.12 -10.80 7.06
CA TYR A 2 6.91 -11.56 6.06
C TYR A 2 7.69 -10.60 5.17
N ASP A 3 8.65 -11.14 4.40
CA ASP A 3 9.42 -10.33 3.48
C ASP A 3 8.71 -10.16 2.13
N MET A 4 8.39 -8.93 1.76
CA MET A 4 7.79 -8.69 0.44
C MET A 4 8.77 -9.02 -0.71
N TYR A 5 10.09 -9.07 -0.47
CA TYR A 5 11.05 -9.53 -1.48
C TYR A 5 10.84 -10.98 -1.90
N GLU A 6 10.39 -11.85 -0.99
CA GLU A 6 10.11 -13.26 -1.31
C GLU A 6 8.94 -13.37 -2.30
N VAL A 7 7.90 -12.55 -2.11
CA VAL A 7 6.77 -12.48 -3.04
C VAL A 7 7.21 -11.90 -4.39
N ILE A 8 7.95 -10.79 -4.39
CA ILE A 8 8.44 -10.16 -5.61
C ILE A 8 9.29 -11.15 -6.41
N GLY A 9 10.27 -11.80 -5.77
CA GLY A 9 11.16 -12.75 -6.44
C GLY A 9 10.44 -13.99 -6.97
N ALA A 10 9.31 -14.38 -6.37
CA ALA A 10 8.53 -15.54 -6.82
C ALA A 10 7.66 -15.26 -8.06
N ILE A 11 7.33 -14.01 -8.35
CA ILE A 11 6.40 -13.67 -9.44
C ILE A 11 7.08 -13.07 -10.67
N ILE A 12 8.24 -12.45 -10.50
CA ILE A 12 8.97 -11.80 -11.61
C ILE A 12 9.87 -12.79 -12.34
N ASP A 13 10.20 -12.47 -13.60
CA ASP A 13 11.09 -13.30 -14.41
C ASP A 13 12.44 -13.52 -13.70
N ASN A 14 12.83 -14.78 -13.56
CA ASN A 14 14.12 -15.22 -13.00
C ASN A 14 14.42 -14.72 -11.57
N GLY A 15 13.44 -14.14 -10.87
CA GLY A 15 13.68 -13.49 -9.57
C GLY A 15 14.57 -12.24 -9.63
N GLU A 16 14.79 -11.66 -10.81
CA GLU A 16 15.69 -10.52 -11.00
C GLU A 16 15.01 -9.17 -10.72
N PHE A 17 15.34 -8.57 -9.57
CA PHE A 17 14.77 -7.29 -9.14
C PHE A 17 15.84 -6.20 -9.02
N LEU A 18 15.66 -5.10 -9.74
CA LEU A 18 16.46 -3.88 -9.59
C LEU A 18 15.75 -2.91 -8.65
N GLU A 19 16.06 -3.00 -7.37
CA GLU A 19 15.49 -2.11 -6.36
C GLU A 19 16.00 -0.67 -6.49
N ILE A 20 15.11 0.30 -6.34
CA ILE A 20 15.41 1.73 -6.37
C ILE A 20 15.20 2.34 -4.98
N GLN A 21 16.16 3.16 -4.53
CA GLN A 21 16.13 3.83 -3.22
C GLN A 21 15.97 2.85 -2.03
N LYS A 22 16.72 1.73 -2.05
CA LYS A 22 16.67 0.66 -1.04
C LYS A 22 16.79 1.13 0.41
N ASP A 23 17.68 2.08 0.66
CA ASP A 23 17.95 2.55 2.03
C ASP A 23 17.04 3.70 2.49
N TYR A 24 16.16 4.19 1.62
CA TYR A 24 15.22 5.27 1.94
C TYR A 24 13.79 4.73 2.05
N SER A 25 13.13 5.00 3.18
CA SER A 25 11.74 4.60 3.44
C SER A 25 11.48 3.10 3.18
N LYS A 26 12.11 2.24 4.01
CA LYS A 26 12.10 0.77 3.85
C LYS A 26 10.73 0.10 3.99
N ASN A 27 9.71 0.84 4.44
CA ASN A 27 8.31 0.45 4.53
C ASN A 27 7.59 0.39 3.16
N ILE A 28 8.17 0.97 2.11
CA ILE A 28 7.72 0.79 0.71
C ILE A 28 8.89 0.44 -0.19
N ILE A 29 8.71 -0.58 -1.02
CA ILE A 29 9.66 -1.06 -2.01
C ILE A 29 9.24 -0.50 -3.36
N ILE A 30 10.22 0.00 -4.12
CA ILE A 30 10.05 0.36 -5.53
C ILE A 30 11.22 -0.22 -6.32
N GLY A 31 10.99 -0.58 -7.56
CA GLY A 31 12.06 -1.06 -8.41
C GLY A 31 11.56 -1.63 -9.73
N PHE A 32 12.49 -2.03 -10.57
CA PHE A 32 12.19 -2.59 -11.88
C PHE A 32 12.33 -4.11 -11.88
N ALA A 33 11.46 -4.75 -12.63
CA ALA A 33 11.48 -6.18 -12.90
C ALA A 33 11.02 -6.45 -14.34
N ARG A 34 10.88 -7.72 -14.71
CA ARG A 34 10.25 -8.14 -15.96
C ARG A 34 9.16 -9.18 -15.73
N PHE A 35 8.16 -9.16 -16.61
CA PHE A 35 7.20 -10.23 -16.81
C PHE A 35 7.18 -10.59 -18.29
N ASN A 36 7.47 -11.85 -18.63
CA ASN A 36 7.62 -12.31 -20.01
C ASN A 36 8.54 -11.40 -20.86
N GLY A 37 9.63 -10.93 -20.27
CA GLY A 37 10.61 -10.05 -20.92
C GLY A 37 10.21 -8.56 -20.99
N GLN A 38 8.97 -8.20 -20.65
CA GLN A 38 8.52 -6.81 -20.64
C GLN A 38 8.91 -6.12 -19.32
N SER A 39 9.55 -4.95 -19.40
CA SER A 39 9.89 -4.14 -18.23
C SER A 39 8.65 -3.69 -17.47
N VAL A 40 8.68 -3.83 -16.14
CA VAL A 40 7.62 -3.35 -15.24
C VAL A 40 8.20 -2.60 -14.04
N GLY A 41 7.43 -1.66 -13.51
CA GLY A 41 7.69 -1.05 -12.22
C GLY A 41 6.92 -1.78 -11.12
N ILE A 42 7.61 -2.20 -10.06
CA ILE A 42 6.99 -2.75 -8.85
C ILE A 42 6.85 -1.63 -7.81
N VAL A 43 5.69 -1.54 -7.18
CA VAL A 43 5.48 -0.73 -5.96
C VAL A 43 4.84 -1.63 -4.91
N ALA A 44 5.50 -1.84 -3.77
CA ALA A 44 5.03 -2.82 -2.79
C ALA A 44 5.19 -2.33 -1.35
N ASN A 45 4.19 -2.57 -0.52
CA ASN A 45 4.34 -2.36 0.93
C ASN A 45 5.30 -3.42 1.50
N GLN A 46 6.04 -3.08 2.55
CA GLN A 46 6.97 -4.00 3.20
C GLN A 46 6.55 -4.25 4.65
N PRO A 47 5.81 -5.34 4.93
CA PRO A 47 5.30 -5.64 6.27
C PRO A 47 6.38 -5.86 7.34
N LYS A 48 7.63 -6.20 6.99
CA LYS A 48 8.74 -6.29 7.95
C LYS A 48 9.20 -4.94 8.49
N TYR A 49 8.89 -3.83 7.80
CA TYR A 49 9.35 -2.50 8.17
C TYR A 49 8.15 -1.59 8.47
N LEU A 50 8.06 -1.11 9.72
CA LEU A 50 6.93 -0.30 10.21
C LEU A 50 5.55 -0.93 9.92
N ALA A 51 5.46 -2.27 9.91
CA ALA A 51 4.26 -3.02 9.55
C ALA A 51 3.70 -2.72 8.14
N GLY A 52 4.49 -2.13 7.23
CA GLY A 52 4.07 -1.80 5.87
C GLY A 52 3.20 -0.54 5.76
N VAL A 53 3.09 0.26 6.82
CA VAL A 53 2.34 1.53 6.80
C VAL A 53 2.87 2.49 5.74
N LEU A 54 1.99 3.32 5.19
CA LEU A 54 2.41 4.50 4.44
C LEU A 54 2.76 5.64 5.39
N ASP A 55 3.78 6.41 5.04
CA ASP A 55 4.15 7.63 5.73
C ASP A 55 4.56 8.69 4.71
N SER A 56 4.87 9.89 5.17
CA SER A 56 5.28 11.01 4.31
C SER A 56 6.40 10.64 3.34
N ASN A 57 7.40 9.88 3.80
CA ASN A 57 8.54 9.50 2.98
C ASN A 57 8.20 8.40 1.97
N ALA A 58 7.44 7.39 2.37
CA ALA A 58 6.97 6.32 1.50
C ALA A 58 6.07 6.87 0.39
N SER A 59 5.16 7.79 0.72
CA SER A 59 4.30 8.41 -0.29
C SER A 59 5.11 9.24 -1.29
N ARG A 60 6.13 9.98 -0.86
CA ARG A 60 7.03 10.71 -1.78
C ARG A 60 7.84 9.76 -2.67
N LYS A 61 8.38 8.68 -2.09
CA LYS A 61 9.16 7.63 -2.79
C LYS A 61 8.31 6.96 -3.86
N GLY A 62 7.15 6.43 -3.47
CA GLY A 62 6.20 5.79 -4.39
C GLY A 62 5.72 6.74 -5.48
N ALA A 63 5.31 7.96 -5.13
CA ALA A 63 4.71 8.89 -6.09
C ALA A 63 5.69 9.25 -7.22
N ARG A 64 6.95 9.54 -6.87
CA ARG A 64 7.97 9.88 -7.85
C ARG A 64 8.27 8.71 -8.79
N PHE A 65 8.28 7.49 -8.25
CA PHE A 65 8.51 6.29 -9.05
C PHE A 65 7.35 5.97 -9.98
N VAL A 66 6.11 6.04 -9.48
CA VAL A 66 4.89 5.86 -10.29
C VAL A 66 4.87 6.84 -11.48
N ARG A 67 5.12 8.13 -11.24
CA ARG A 67 5.18 9.12 -12.33
C ARG A 67 6.32 8.87 -13.31
N PHE A 68 7.45 8.35 -12.85
CA PHE A 68 8.54 7.94 -13.74
C PHE A 68 8.09 6.80 -14.65
N CYS A 69 7.51 5.74 -14.08
CA CYS A 69 7.01 4.61 -14.87
C CYS A 69 5.99 5.06 -15.92
N ASP A 70 5.04 5.92 -15.51
CA ASP A 70 4.03 6.46 -16.42
C ASP A 70 4.64 7.26 -17.57
N ALA A 71 5.55 8.20 -17.27
CA ALA A 71 6.20 9.05 -18.27
C ALA A 71 7.01 8.27 -19.33
N PHE A 72 7.47 7.06 -18.99
CA PHE A 72 8.26 6.21 -19.88
C PHE A 72 7.52 4.96 -20.35
N ASN A 73 6.18 4.94 -20.23
CA ASN A 73 5.32 3.87 -20.71
C ASN A 73 5.61 2.49 -20.08
N ILE A 74 6.05 2.47 -18.83
CA ILE A 74 6.37 1.25 -18.08
C ILE A 74 5.13 0.85 -17.27
N PRO A 75 4.55 -0.35 -17.49
CA PRO A 75 3.45 -0.87 -16.67
C PRO A 75 3.82 -0.95 -15.18
N ILE A 76 2.81 -0.80 -14.32
CA ILE A 76 2.99 -0.80 -12.87
C ILE A 76 2.27 -1.99 -12.27
N VAL A 77 3.00 -2.76 -11.45
CA VAL A 77 2.45 -3.82 -10.60
C VAL A 77 2.55 -3.38 -9.14
N SER A 78 1.41 -3.30 -8.47
CA SER A 78 1.30 -2.87 -7.07
C SER A 78 1.00 -4.07 -6.17
N LEU A 79 1.82 -4.32 -5.15
CA LEU A 79 1.63 -5.40 -4.17
C LEU A 79 1.22 -4.80 -2.81
N VAL A 80 0.00 -5.09 -2.38
CA VAL A 80 -0.64 -4.38 -1.28
C VAL A 80 -0.72 -5.25 -0.02
N ASP A 81 -0.06 -4.78 1.03
CA ASP A 81 -0.22 -5.24 2.42
C ASP A 81 0.03 -4.05 3.36
N VAL A 82 -0.96 -3.17 3.46
CA VAL A 82 -0.90 -1.89 4.16
C VAL A 82 -2.04 -1.79 5.19
N PRO A 83 -1.71 -1.58 6.49
CA PRO A 83 -2.72 -1.41 7.53
C PRO A 83 -3.22 0.04 7.65
N GLY A 84 -2.60 1.00 6.98
CA GLY A 84 -2.94 2.41 7.11
C GLY A 84 -1.75 3.34 6.90
N PHE A 85 -1.95 4.60 7.27
CA PHE A 85 -0.87 5.57 7.42
C PHE A 85 -0.28 5.49 8.83
N LEU A 86 1.02 5.78 8.97
CA LEU A 86 1.71 5.83 10.25
C LEU A 86 1.09 6.95 11.11
N PRO A 87 0.52 6.65 12.29
CA PRO A 87 -0.01 7.68 13.18
C PRO A 87 1.13 8.46 13.85
N GLY A 88 0.85 9.71 14.21
CA GLY A 88 1.70 10.52 15.07
C GLY A 88 1.76 11.98 14.66
N THR A 89 1.85 12.88 15.65
CA THR A 89 1.92 14.34 15.43
C THR A 89 3.09 14.74 14.52
N GLY A 90 4.19 14.00 14.58
CA GLY A 90 5.32 14.19 13.67
C GLY A 90 4.96 13.97 12.19
N GLN A 91 4.06 13.04 11.86
CA GLN A 91 3.59 12.85 10.47
C GLN A 91 2.68 13.99 10.04
N GLU A 92 1.79 14.43 10.94
CA GLU A 92 0.91 15.57 10.68
C GLU A 92 1.70 16.86 10.39
N TYR A 93 2.66 17.22 11.25
CA TYR A 93 3.51 18.39 11.04
C TYR A 93 4.45 18.27 9.84
N ASN A 94 4.85 17.05 9.48
CA ASN A 94 5.60 16.80 8.24
C ASN A 94 4.72 16.79 6.98
N GLY A 95 3.41 17.08 7.10
CA GLY A 95 2.53 17.24 5.96
C GLY A 95 2.13 15.90 5.32
N VAL A 96 1.83 14.88 6.13
CA VAL A 96 1.39 13.56 5.64
C VAL A 96 0.17 13.64 4.71
N ILE A 97 -0.74 14.60 4.91
CA ILE A 97 -1.86 14.86 4.00
C ILE A 97 -1.35 15.23 2.60
N LEU A 98 -0.46 16.21 2.51
CA LEU A 98 0.12 16.66 1.24
C LEU A 98 0.97 15.56 0.60
N HIS A 99 1.73 14.82 1.39
CA HIS A 99 2.63 13.79 0.88
C HIS A 99 1.88 12.52 0.45
N GLY A 100 0.88 12.08 1.21
CA GLY A 100 -0.03 11.01 0.84
C GLY A 100 -0.79 11.32 -0.45
N ALA A 101 -1.27 12.56 -0.60
CA ALA A 101 -1.95 13.01 -1.81
C ALA A 101 -1.08 12.93 -3.08
N LYS A 102 0.25 13.00 -2.97
CA LYS A 102 1.15 12.84 -4.14
C LYS A 102 1.07 11.43 -4.72
N LEU A 103 1.00 10.40 -3.88
CA LEU A 103 0.92 9.02 -4.34
C LEU A 103 -0.48 8.73 -4.93
N LEU A 104 -1.53 9.24 -4.29
CA LEU A 104 -2.88 9.24 -4.84
C LEU A 104 -2.92 9.87 -6.23
N TYR A 105 -2.35 11.07 -6.37
CA TYR A 105 -2.29 11.79 -7.63
C TYR A 105 -1.50 11.03 -8.69
N ALA A 106 -0.33 10.50 -8.33
CA ALA A 106 0.53 9.77 -9.26
C ALA A 106 -0.19 8.57 -9.89
N TYR A 107 -0.90 7.77 -9.10
CA TYR A 107 -1.70 6.65 -9.63
C TYR A 107 -2.94 7.12 -10.41
N GLY A 108 -3.62 8.18 -9.97
CA GLY A 108 -4.81 8.71 -10.65
C GLY A 108 -4.51 9.37 -12.01
N GLU A 109 -3.35 10.02 -12.13
CA GLU A 109 -2.83 10.61 -13.37
C GLU A 109 -2.35 9.51 -14.34
N ALA A 110 -1.73 8.45 -13.82
CA ALA A 110 -1.06 7.44 -14.64
C ALA A 110 -2.00 6.73 -15.64
N THR A 111 -1.54 6.68 -16.89
CA THR A 111 -2.24 6.09 -18.04
C THR A 111 -1.64 4.77 -18.50
N VAL A 112 -0.44 4.42 -18.03
CA VAL A 112 0.14 3.09 -18.23
C VAL A 112 -0.74 1.98 -17.60
N PRO A 113 -0.60 0.72 -18.07
CA PRO A 113 -1.29 -0.41 -17.45
C PRO A 113 -0.94 -0.54 -15.97
N LYS A 114 -1.95 -0.67 -15.13
CA LYS A 114 -1.85 -0.80 -13.67
C LYS A 114 -2.51 -2.09 -13.21
N VAL A 115 -1.70 -3.01 -12.68
CA VAL A 115 -2.16 -4.24 -12.04
C VAL A 115 -1.89 -4.14 -10.54
N THR A 116 -2.88 -4.47 -9.72
CA THR A 116 -2.76 -4.46 -8.26
C THR A 116 -3.11 -5.82 -7.71
N ILE A 117 -2.28 -6.36 -6.82
CA ILE A 117 -2.54 -7.58 -6.08
C ILE A 117 -2.58 -7.23 -4.60
N THR A 118 -3.72 -7.47 -3.95
CA THR A 118 -3.85 -7.36 -2.50
C THR A 118 -3.52 -8.70 -1.87
N LEU A 119 -2.43 -8.76 -1.11
CA LEU A 119 -1.96 -9.98 -0.49
C LEU A 119 -2.65 -10.22 0.85
N ARG A 120 -2.77 -9.16 1.66
CA ARG A 120 -3.30 -9.26 3.02
C ARG A 120 -3.99 -7.96 3.41
N LYS A 121 -3.36 -7.05 4.16
CA LYS A 121 -4.06 -5.87 4.68
C LYS A 121 -4.26 -4.81 3.60
N SER A 122 -5.46 -4.23 3.55
CA SER A 122 -5.74 -3.10 2.69
C SER A 122 -6.83 -2.24 3.32
N TYR A 123 -6.42 -1.31 4.18
CA TYR A 123 -7.37 -0.57 5.02
C TYR A 123 -7.48 0.92 4.66
N GLY A 124 -8.71 1.42 4.65
CA GLY A 124 -9.06 2.84 4.63
C GLY A 124 -8.38 3.62 3.49
N GLY A 125 -7.88 4.82 3.82
CA GLY A 125 -7.23 5.68 2.82
C GLY A 125 -6.01 5.04 2.15
N SER A 126 -5.28 4.17 2.86
CA SER A 126 -4.10 3.51 2.29
C SER A 126 -4.43 2.49 1.21
N HIS A 127 -5.60 1.82 1.29
CA HIS A 127 -6.14 1.00 0.20
C HIS A 127 -6.31 1.83 -1.08
N ILE A 128 -6.91 3.02 -0.94
CA ILE A 128 -7.17 3.91 -2.07
C ILE A 128 -5.85 4.37 -2.71
N VAL A 129 -4.90 4.78 -1.87
CA VAL A 129 -3.60 5.29 -2.31
C VAL A 129 -2.75 4.22 -3.00
N MET A 130 -2.93 2.94 -2.67
CA MET A 130 -2.22 1.82 -3.29
C MET A 130 -2.94 1.27 -4.54
N SER A 131 -3.30 2.16 -5.47
CA SER A 131 -3.84 1.81 -6.81
C SER A 131 -5.14 0.97 -6.78
N CYS A 132 -6.13 1.38 -5.97
CA CYS A 132 -7.45 0.73 -6.00
C CYS A 132 -8.15 0.90 -7.36
N LYS A 133 -9.19 0.09 -7.60
CA LYS A 133 -9.96 0.12 -8.85
C LYS A 133 -10.55 1.51 -9.15
N GLN A 134 -11.04 2.18 -8.11
CA GLN A 134 -11.64 3.51 -8.17
C GLN A 134 -10.64 4.59 -8.61
N LEU A 135 -9.33 4.32 -8.47
CA LEU A 135 -8.24 5.18 -8.93
C LEU A 135 -7.75 4.76 -10.32
N ARG A 136 -8.66 4.26 -11.18
CA ARG A 136 -8.38 3.83 -12.55
C ARG A 136 -7.41 2.65 -12.66
N GLY A 137 -7.36 1.78 -11.65
CA GLY A 137 -6.66 0.49 -11.75
C GLY A 137 -7.29 -0.41 -12.83
N ASP A 138 -6.47 -0.97 -13.72
CA ASP A 138 -6.97 -1.79 -14.82
C ASP A 138 -7.42 -3.16 -14.31
N MET A 139 -6.56 -3.82 -13.51
CA MET A 139 -6.86 -5.11 -12.89
C MET A 139 -6.50 -5.10 -11.40
N ASN A 140 -7.43 -5.53 -10.55
CA ASN A 140 -7.23 -5.63 -9.10
C ASN A 140 -7.57 -7.06 -8.66
N TYR A 141 -6.56 -7.79 -8.21
CA TYR A 141 -6.68 -9.14 -7.66
C TYR A 141 -6.57 -9.12 -6.14
N ALA A 142 -7.17 -10.11 -5.50
CA ALA A 142 -7.07 -10.34 -4.07
C ALA A 142 -6.68 -11.79 -3.83
N TRP A 143 -5.67 -12.02 -2.99
CA TRP A 143 -5.41 -13.34 -2.46
C TRP A 143 -6.50 -13.77 -1.47
N PRO A 144 -6.65 -15.07 -1.19
CA PRO A 144 -7.58 -15.55 -0.17
C PRO A 144 -7.34 -14.95 1.23
N THR A 145 -6.12 -14.48 1.49
CA THR A 145 -5.71 -13.83 2.74
C THR A 145 -5.96 -12.32 2.77
N ALA A 146 -6.50 -11.75 1.69
CA ALA A 146 -6.78 -10.33 1.60
C ALA A 146 -7.90 -9.90 2.55
N GLU A 147 -7.67 -8.79 3.24
CA GLU A 147 -8.60 -8.14 4.15
C GLU A 147 -8.73 -6.68 3.71
N ILE A 148 -9.77 -6.41 2.93
CA ILE A 148 -10.07 -5.09 2.40
C ILE A 148 -11.19 -4.50 3.26
N ALA A 149 -10.89 -3.42 3.99
CA ALA A 149 -11.82 -2.85 4.97
C ALA A 149 -11.67 -1.33 5.08
N VAL A 150 -12.68 -0.66 5.64
CA VAL A 150 -12.64 0.80 5.87
C VAL A 150 -11.63 1.18 6.96
N MET A 151 -11.46 0.32 7.96
CA MET A 151 -10.46 0.39 9.02
C MET A 151 -10.25 -1.02 9.60
N GLY A 152 -9.30 -1.18 10.52
CA GLY A 152 -9.08 -2.46 11.21
C GLY A 152 -10.29 -2.87 12.06
N GLY A 153 -10.58 -4.17 12.12
CA GLY A 153 -11.77 -4.71 12.77
C GLY A 153 -11.96 -4.25 14.22
N ALA A 154 -10.91 -4.27 15.04
CA ALA A 154 -10.97 -3.82 16.44
C ALA A 154 -11.45 -2.35 16.54
N GLY A 155 -10.85 -1.44 15.76
CA GLY A 155 -11.26 -0.04 15.74
C GLY A 155 -12.68 0.17 15.18
N ALA A 156 -13.12 -0.68 14.25
CA ALA A 156 -14.49 -0.63 13.74
C ALA A 156 -15.51 -1.03 14.82
N VAL A 157 -15.23 -2.10 15.57
CA VAL A 157 -16.12 -2.58 16.66
C VAL A 157 -16.24 -1.54 17.76
N GLU A 158 -15.12 -0.92 18.17
CA GLU A 158 -15.10 0.17 19.15
C GLU A 158 -16.02 1.35 18.78
N VAL A 159 -16.09 1.70 17.48
CA VAL A 159 -16.93 2.80 17.01
C VAL A 159 -18.38 2.39 16.82
N LEU A 160 -18.62 1.20 16.24
CA LEU A 160 -19.96 0.73 15.91
C LEU A 160 -20.79 0.41 17.17
N TYR A 161 -20.16 -0.20 18.16
CA TYR A 161 -20.82 -0.66 19.39
C TYR A 161 -20.51 0.24 20.59
N ALA A 162 -20.05 1.47 20.34
CA ALA A 162 -19.65 2.42 21.39
C ALA A 162 -20.76 2.73 22.39
N ARG A 163 -22.03 2.61 21.99
CA ARG A 163 -23.19 2.87 22.86
C ARG A 163 -23.52 1.64 23.70
N GLU A 164 -23.65 0.49 23.07
CA GLU A 164 -23.95 -0.80 23.66
C GLU A 164 -22.87 -1.23 24.65
N ALA A 165 -21.60 -0.97 24.33
CA ALA A 165 -20.48 -1.28 25.21
C ALA A 165 -20.58 -0.54 26.55
N LYS A 166 -21.12 0.69 26.58
CA LYS A 166 -21.29 1.47 27.82
C LYS A 166 -22.38 0.89 28.74
N GLU A 167 -23.25 0.06 28.21
CA GLU A 167 -24.33 -0.61 28.95
C GLU A 167 -23.87 -1.94 29.56
N GLN A 168 -22.67 -2.42 29.22
CA GLN A 168 -22.10 -3.68 29.73
C GLN A 168 -21.31 -3.45 31.02
N GLU A 169 -21.35 -4.43 31.93
CA GLU A 169 -20.51 -4.43 33.15
C GLU A 169 -19.01 -4.47 32.82
N ASN A 170 -18.64 -5.11 31.71
CA ASN A 170 -17.26 -5.15 31.21
C ASN A 170 -17.21 -4.76 29.72
N PRO A 171 -17.14 -3.45 29.42
CA PRO A 171 -17.12 -2.95 28.04
C PRO A 171 -15.96 -3.50 27.19
N ALA A 172 -14.79 -3.73 27.81
CA ALA A 172 -13.59 -4.20 27.12
C ALA A 172 -13.65 -5.68 26.74
N GLN A 173 -14.49 -6.49 27.40
CA GLN A 173 -14.73 -7.88 27.03
C GLN A 173 -15.78 -8.00 25.93
N PHE A 174 -16.69 -7.03 25.85
CA PHE A 174 -17.76 -6.99 24.85
C PHE A 174 -17.27 -6.53 23.47
N LEU A 175 -16.32 -5.60 23.43
CA LEU A 175 -15.65 -5.10 22.23
C LEU A 175 -14.54 -6.06 21.76
#